data_AF-A3K4P3-F1
#
_entry.id   AF-A3K4P3-F1
#
_cell.length_a   1.000
_cell.length_b   1.000
_cell.length_c   1.000
_cell.angle_alpha   90.00
_cell.angle_beta   90.00
_cell.angle_gamma   90.00
#
_symmetry.space_group_name_H-M   'P 1'
#
loop_
_entity.id
_entity.type
_entity.pdbx_description
1 polymer ?
#
loop_
_entity_poly.entity_id
_entity_poly.type
_entity_poly.pdbx_seq_one_letter_code
_entity_poly.pdbx_strand_id
1 'polypeptide(L)' 'MTDPAYQRLGLSATASPYAVLRAAVRALHADTRAVRSFRMARKRFYRQMVCAHAARQAADDKPTG' A
#
# COMPACT_ATOMS: atom_id res chain seq x y z
N MET A 1 -2.77 -5.60 12.63
CA MET A 1 -2.24 -6.65 11.73
C MET A 1 -2.07 -6.03 10.35
N THR A 2 -0.83 -5.91 9.87
CA THR A 2 -0.53 -5.28 8.58
C THR A 2 -0.90 -6.24 7.45
N ASP A 3 -1.53 -5.73 6.38
CA ASP A 3 -1.96 -6.54 5.24
C ASP A 3 -0.78 -7.29 4.59
N PRO A 4 -0.88 -8.60 4.31
CA PRO A 4 0.22 -9.38 3.76
C PRO A 4 0.65 -8.93 2.35
N ALA A 5 -0.24 -8.31 1.57
CA ALA A 5 0.14 -7.73 0.28
C ALA A 5 1.01 -6.49 0.47
N TYR A 6 0.79 -5.71 1.54
CA TYR A 6 1.65 -4.58 1.89
C TYR A 6 3.08 -5.02 2.27
N GLN A 7 3.22 -6.12 3.02
CA GLN A 7 4.54 -6.67 3.35
C GLN A 7 5.35 -7.05 2.11
N ARG A 8 4.69 -7.60 1.09
CA ARG A 8 5.32 -7.95 -0.20
C ARG A 8 5.80 -6.74 -0.99
N LEU A 9 5.33 -5.53 -0.67
CA LEU A 9 5.83 -4.30 -1.30
C LEU A 9 7.24 -3.93 -0.80
N GLY A 10 7.71 -4.48 0.32
CA GLY A 10 9.06 -4.26 0.84
C GLY A 10 9.36 -2.79 1.18
N LEU A 11 8.35 -2.03 1.61
CA LEU A 11 8.47 -0.59 1.85
C LEU A 11 8.95 -0.31 3.27
N SER A 12 9.84 0.69 3.40
CA SER A 12 10.23 1.24 4.71
C SER A 12 9.03 1.91 5.39
N ALA A 13 8.98 1.85 6.72
CA ALA A 13 8.00 2.57 7.52
C ALA A 13 8.10 4.10 7.32
N THR A 14 9.30 4.63 7.06
CA THR A 14 9.53 6.07 6.80
C THR A 14 9.20 6.51 5.38
N ALA A 15 8.70 5.61 4.53
CA ALA A 15 8.37 5.96 3.15
C ALA A 15 7.23 6.99 3.07
N SER A 16 7.23 7.81 2.02
CA SER A 16 6.10 8.70 1.76
C SER A 16 4.87 7.89 1.29
N PRO A 17 3.63 8.31 1.64
CA PRO A 17 2.41 7.73 1.09
C PRO A 17 2.40 7.65 -0.46
N TYR A 18 3.05 8.59 -1.15
CA TYR A 18 3.19 8.55 -2.61
C TYR A 18 4.07 7.39 -3.09
N ALA A 19 5.14 7.07 -2.37
CA ALA A 19 5.99 5.92 -2.67
C ALA A 19 5.22 4.61 -2.51
N VAL A 20 4.34 4.53 -1.51
CA VAL A 20 3.44 3.38 -1.30
C VAL A 20 2.47 3.21 -2.45
N LEU A 21 1.84 4.29 -2.91
CA LEU A 21 0.98 4.25 -4.09
C LEU A 21 1.75 3.79 -5.33
N ARG A 22 2.96 4.30 -5.55
CA ARG A 22 3.80 3.91 -6.69
C ARG A 22 4.17 2.42 -6.66
N ALA A 23 4.50 1.89 -5.49
CA ALA A 23 4.78 0.46 -5.31
C ALA A 23 3.53 -0.39 -5.51
N ALA A 24 2.38 0.00 -4.95
CA ALA A 24 1.10 -0.69 -5.14
C ALA A 24 0.68 -0.72 -6.62
N VAL A 25 0.90 0.37 -7.36
CA VAL A 25 0.65 0.43 -8.80
C VAL A 25 1.58 -0.49 -9.58
N ARG A 26 2.85 -0.63 -9.17
CA ARG A 26 3.84 -1.54 -9.78
C ARG A 26 3.57 -3.00 -9.46
N ALA A 27 3.01 -3.30 -8.29
CA ALA A 27 2.62 -4.65 -7.91
C ALA A 27 1.43 -5.17 -8.72
N LEU A 28 0.63 -4.28 -9.32
CA LEU A 28 -0.49 -4.66 -10.18
C LEU A 28 -0.04 -4.81 -11.64
N HIS A 29 -0.32 -5.97 -12.25
CA HIS A 29 0.01 -6.23 -13.66
C HIS A 29 -0.64 -5.18 -14.58
N ALA A 30 0.05 -4.81 -15.67
CA ALA A 30 -0.43 -3.80 -16.62
C ALA A 30 -1.82 -4.16 -17.19
N ASP A 31 -2.06 -5.42 -17.50
CA ASP A 31 -3.35 -5.91 -18.00
C ASP A 31 -4.47 -5.75 -16.97
N THR A 32 -4.21 -6.07 -15.70
CA THR A 32 -5.15 -5.84 -14.61
C THR A 32 -5.45 -4.34 -14.40
N ARG A 33 -4.49 -3.46 -14.72
CA ARG A 33 -4.68 -2.00 -14.71
C ARG A 33 -5.47 -1.49 -15.92
N ALA A 34 -5.32 -2.11 -17.08
CA ALA A 34 -6.02 -1.74 -18.30
C ALA A 34 -7.53 -2.07 -18.24
N VAL A 35 -7.91 -3.12 -17.50
CA VAL A 35 -9.32 -3.53 -17.35
C VAL A 35 -10.16 -2.42 -16.69
N ARG A 36 -11.09 -1.83 -17.44
CA ARG A 36 -11.92 -0.70 -16.96
C ARG A 36 -12.85 -1.09 -15.81
N SER A 37 -13.41 -2.29 -15.81
CA SER A 37 -14.32 -2.78 -14.76
C SER A 37 -13.66 -2.86 -13.38
N PHE A 38 -12.32 -3.03 -13.33
CA PHE A 38 -11.58 -3.10 -12.07
C PHE A 38 -11.25 -1.73 -11.45
N ARG A 39 -11.72 -0.61 -12.01
CA ARG A 39 -11.43 0.74 -11.47
C ARG A 39 -11.74 0.86 -9.98
N MET A 40 -12.90 0.37 -9.55
CA MET A 40 -13.30 0.45 -8.13
C MET A 40 -12.48 -0.47 -7.24
N ALA A 41 -12.19 -1.70 -7.69
CA ALA A 41 -11.32 -2.63 -6.99
C ALA A 41 -9.90 -2.05 -6.82
N ARG A 42 -9.32 -1.47 -7.87
CA ARG A 42 -8.01 -0.80 -7.82
C ARG A 42 -7.99 0.36 -6.83
N LYS A 43 -9.02 1.22 -6.85
CA LYS A 43 -9.12 2.34 -5.90
C LYS A 43 -9.18 1.87 -4.45
N ARG A 44 -9.93 0.78 -4.18
CA ARG A 44 -9.98 0.16 -2.84
C ARG A 44 -8.62 -0.39 -2.44
N PHE A 45 -7.95 -1.11 -3.34
CA PHE A 45 -6.61 -1.65 -3.10
C PHE A 45 -5.60 -0.54 -2.75
N TYR A 46 -5.55 0.55 -3.52
CA TYR A 46 -4.65 1.67 -3.24
C TYR A 46 -4.93 2.32 -1.88
N ARG A 47 -6.20 2.50 -1.52
CA ARG A 47 -6.59 3.03 -0.19
C ARG A 47 -6.16 2.10 0.93
N GLN A 48 -6.35 0.78 0.78
CA GLN A 48 -5.93 -0.20 1.77
C GLN A 48 -4.42 -0.17 1.99
N MET A 49 -3.62 -0.04 0.91
CA MET A 49 -2.17 0.06 1.02
C MET A 49 -1.72 1.32 1.78
N VAL A 50 -2.34 2.48 1.51
CA VAL A 50 -2.03 3.72 2.25
C VAL A 50 -2.46 3.62 3.71
N CYS A 51 -3.65 3.07 4.00
CA CYS A 51 -4.09 2.87 5.39
C CYS A 51 -3.20 1.87 6.15
N ALA A 52 -2.81 0.76 5.53
CA ALA A 52 -1.91 -0.22 6.14
C ALA A 52 -0.54 0.40 6.45
N HIS A 53 -0.05 1.26 5.57
CA HIS A 53 1.19 2.00 5.78
C HIS A 53 1.08 3.02 6.91
N ALA A 54 -0.01 3.79 6.97
CA ALA A 54 -0.25 4.73 8.07
C ALA A 54 -0.33 4.01 9.42
N ALA A 55 -1.00 2.85 9.47
CA ALA A 55 -1.05 2.01 10.67
C ALA A 55 0.33 1.47 11.06
N ARG A 56 1.19 1.19 10.07
CA ARG A 56 2.58 0.78 10.32
C ARG A 56 3.43 1.94 10.83
N GLN A 57 3.33 3.12 10.21
CA GLN A 57 3.98 4.35 10.65
C GLN A 57 3.62 4.70 12.10
N ALA A 58 2.33 4.69 12.44
CA ALA A 58 1.89 4.96 13.81
C ALA A 58 2.36 3.91 14.83
N ALA A 59 2.61 2.66 14.40
CA ALA A 59 3.15 1.61 15.25
C ALA A 59 4.67 1.75 15.46
N ASP A 60 5.41 2.17 14.42
CA ASP A 60 6.85 2.42 14.49
C ASP A 60 7.19 3.76 15.17
N ASP A 61 6.30 4.77 15.10
CA ASP A 61 6.40 6.07 15.80
C ASP A 61 6.15 5.95 17.30
N LYS A 62 5.53 4.85 17.76
CA LYS A 62 5.38 4.59 19.18
C LYS A 62 6.78 4.24 19.73
N PRO A 63 7.41 5.12 20.53
CA PRO A 63 8.72 4.83 21.07
C PRO A 63 8.59 3.58 21.94
N THR A 64 9.33 2.54 21.61
CA THR A 64 9.48 1.41 22.51
C THR A 64 10.44 1.85 23.60
N GLY A 65 9.89 2.43 24.67
CA GLY A 65 10.59 2.66 25.95
C GLY A 65 11.63 3.76 25.92
#